data_AF-A0A183FDP7-F1
#
_entry.id   AF-A0A183FDP7-F1
#
_cell.length_a   1.000
_cell.length_b   1.000
_cell.length_c   1.000
_cell.angle_alpha   90.00
_cell.angle_beta   90.00
_cell.angle_gamma   90.00
#
_symmetry.space_group_name_H-M   'P 1'
#
loop_
_entity.id
_entity.type
_entity.pdbx_description
1 polymer ?
#
loop_
_entity_poly.entity_id
_entity_poly.type
_entity_poly.pdbx_seq_one_letter_code
_entity_poly.pdbx_strand_id
1 'polypeptide(L)'
;MDIRMNVSARVLDVDARPQIELDSCSADVAYFDFQIGGGVLPWLVNLFRSDISRAIQKAIHNQACESAKSILIVNFNEFLLSLPLHFAIGQNFYIDYAIERNLTYTSNFVEAELLADVVYGSQSCHPERIDTWNDTGLVPKMIVLWLSESVPNCLLSSAHEGKLIQFTVTKDIPQLAGYLKTSCSVLSVCIGRFFPKLKAEFPDQFIDLHFHSYEAPIVQMQTDDVRINVTFAVDFYIHPRKEHLKNLARIVLEASSVITPEIRGNTLSGILNGTDIQVWEDFSDIGEMSKTFLTMFEKVFAITARVMVEALLHKGVPLPILDNVTISGDSEINVFERHIRLNADFEFK
;
A
#
# COMPACT_ATOMS: atom_id res chain seq x y z
N MET A 1 1.74 1.84 -48.27
CA MET A 1 1.46 3.19 -47.76
C MET A 1 2.28 3.35 -46.51
N ASP A 2 3.16 4.35 -46.47
CA ASP A 2 4.01 4.65 -45.31
C ASP A 2 3.50 5.95 -44.68
N ILE A 3 2.94 5.87 -43.46
CA ILE A 3 2.43 7.00 -42.69
C ILE A 3 3.37 7.23 -41.52
N ARG A 4 3.90 8.45 -41.41
CA ARG A 4 4.66 8.89 -40.25
C ARG A 4 3.81 9.83 -39.45
N MET A 5 3.62 9.51 -38.18
CA MET A 5 2.82 10.31 -37.28
C MET A 5 3.71 10.92 -36.21
N ASN A 6 3.52 12.22 -35.96
CA ASN A 6 4.12 12.93 -34.86
C ASN A 6 3.00 13.53 -34.01
N VAL A 7 3.02 13.22 -32.72
CA VAL A 7 2.05 13.71 -31.75
C VAL A 7 2.84 14.30 -30.60
N SER A 8 2.50 15.53 -30.25
CA SER A 8 2.97 16.19 -29.04
C SER A 8 1.80 16.36 -28.10
N ALA A 9 2.04 16.00 -26.85
CA ALA A 9 1.07 16.10 -25.78
C ALA A 9 1.76 16.61 -24.52
N ARG A 10 0.99 17.28 -23.67
CA ARG A 10 1.40 17.70 -22.34
C ARG A 10 0.43 17.17 -21.31
N VAL A 11 0.86 17.08 -20.05
CA VAL A 11 -0.02 16.75 -18.94
C VAL A 11 -0.36 18.05 -18.20
N LEU A 12 -1.62 18.21 -17.84
CA LEU A 12 -2.12 19.33 -17.07
C LEU A 12 -2.74 18.82 -15.78
N ASP A 13 -2.73 19.66 -14.75
CA ASP A 13 -3.61 19.47 -13.61
C ASP A 13 -4.99 20.07 -13.92
N VAL A 14 -6.02 19.22 -13.92
CA VAL A 14 -7.43 19.62 -13.98
C VAL A 14 -8.15 18.95 -12.81
N ASP A 15 -8.74 19.77 -11.93
CA ASP A 15 -9.45 19.30 -10.73
C ASP A 15 -8.62 18.35 -9.85
N ALA A 16 -7.33 18.67 -9.65
CA ALA A 16 -6.37 17.90 -8.86
C ALA A 16 -5.98 16.54 -9.46
N ARG A 17 -6.18 16.36 -10.78
CA ARG A 17 -5.95 15.11 -11.52
C ARG A 17 -5.10 15.37 -12.75
N PRO A 18 -4.24 14.42 -13.16
CA PRO A 18 -3.44 14.57 -14.36
C PRO A 18 -4.36 14.40 -15.57
N GLN A 19 -4.23 15.25 -16.59
CA GLN A 19 -4.98 15.19 -17.84
C GLN A 19 -4.03 15.38 -19.01
N ILE A 20 -4.18 14.58 -20.06
CA ILE A 20 -3.40 14.73 -21.29
C ILE A 20 -4.07 15.74 -22.21
N GLU A 21 -3.33 16.75 -22.65
CA GLU A 21 -3.73 17.67 -23.71
C GLU A 21 -2.82 17.47 -24.92
N LEU A 22 -3.41 17.31 -26.12
CA LEU A 22 -2.65 17.29 -27.36
C LEU A 22 -2.30 18.71 -27.79
N ASP A 23 -1.02 19.02 -27.90
CA ASP A 23 -0.53 20.32 -28.37
C ASP A 23 -0.54 20.39 -29.91
N SER A 24 0.03 19.38 -30.55
CA SER A 24 0.07 19.29 -32.02
C SER A 24 0.08 17.85 -32.51
N CYS A 25 -0.53 17.63 -33.67
CA CYS A 25 -0.54 16.36 -34.37
C CYS A 25 -0.24 16.58 -35.85
N SER A 26 0.68 15.80 -36.41
CA SER A 26 0.90 15.71 -37.84
C SER A 26 0.99 14.25 -38.27
N ALA A 27 0.34 13.93 -39.39
CA ALA A 27 0.50 12.66 -40.06
C ALA A 27 0.88 12.91 -41.52
N ASP A 28 2.07 12.46 -41.89
CA ASP A 28 2.67 12.63 -43.20
C ASP A 28 2.68 11.29 -43.95
N VAL A 29 2.28 11.31 -45.21
CA VAL A 29 2.27 10.12 -46.06
C VAL A 29 3.46 10.18 -47.00
N ALA A 30 4.50 9.39 -46.72
CA ALA A 30 5.75 9.39 -47.48
C ALA A 30 5.59 8.73 -48.86
N TYR A 31 4.80 7.66 -48.94
CA TYR A 31 4.52 6.96 -50.20
C TYR A 31 3.08 6.45 -50.25
N PHE A 32 2.39 6.78 -51.34
CA PHE A 32 1.02 6.36 -51.62
C PHE A 32 0.89 5.91 -53.08
N ASP A 33 0.44 4.67 -53.27
CA ASP A 33 0.11 4.13 -54.59
C ASP A 33 -1.34 3.67 -54.58
N PHE A 34 -2.07 3.97 -55.65
CA PHE A 34 -3.49 3.64 -55.77
C PHE A 34 -3.80 3.14 -57.17
N GLN A 35 -4.60 2.08 -57.23
CA GLN A 35 -5.07 1.47 -58.47
C GLN A 35 -6.58 1.62 -58.53
N ILE A 36 -7.09 2.20 -59.63
CA ILE A 36 -8.53 2.33 -59.88
C ILE A 36 -8.94 1.20 -60.83
N GLY A 37 -9.75 0.27 -60.34
CA GLY A 37 -10.30 -0.81 -61.15
C GLY A 37 -11.49 -0.37 -62.02
N GLY A 38 -11.70 -1.07 -63.15
CA GLY A 38 -12.92 -0.98 -63.96
C GLY A 38 -12.96 0.14 -64.99
N GLY A 39 -12.58 -0.13 -66.24
CA GLY A 39 -12.93 0.66 -67.45
C GLY A 39 -12.47 2.13 -67.52
N VAL A 40 -11.89 2.68 -66.45
CA VAL A 40 -11.45 4.08 -66.40
C VAL A 40 -10.24 4.26 -67.32
N LEU A 41 -10.27 5.28 -68.17
CA LEU A 41 -9.18 5.58 -69.07
C LEU A 41 -7.94 6.02 -68.26
N PRO A 42 -6.78 5.33 -68.37
CA PRO A 42 -5.60 5.61 -67.55
C PRO A 42 -5.10 7.07 -67.59
N TRP A 43 -5.33 7.77 -68.71
CA TRP A 43 -4.96 9.18 -68.85
C TRP A 43 -5.76 10.11 -67.90
N LEU A 44 -7.02 9.77 -67.60
CA LEU A 44 -7.89 10.56 -66.72
C LEU A 44 -7.42 10.44 -65.26
N VAL A 45 -6.98 9.24 -64.87
CA VAL A 45 -6.38 8.99 -63.54
C VAL A 45 -5.05 9.73 -63.40
N ASN A 46 -4.23 9.74 -64.45
CA ASN A 46 -2.97 10.48 -64.46
C ASN A 46 -3.17 12.00 -64.40
N LEU A 47 -4.24 12.53 -65.02
CA LEU A 47 -4.56 13.96 -65.02
C LEU A 47 -4.91 14.48 -63.62
N PHE A 48 -5.71 13.72 -62.86
CA PHE A 48 -6.13 14.08 -61.50
C PHE A 48 -5.26 13.48 -60.40
N ARG A 49 -4.16 12.80 -60.74
CA ARG A 49 -3.31 12.10 -59.77
C ARG A 49 -2.82 13.03 -58.65
N SER A 50 -2.48 14.28 -58.98
CA SER A 50 -2.03 15.26 -57.97
C SER A 50 -3.16 15.69 -57.02
N ASP A 51 -4.37 15.90 -57.53
CA ASP A 51 -5.53 16.31 -56.74
C ASP A 51 -6.05 15.19 -55.86
N ILE A 52 -6.15 13.98 -56.42
CA ILE A 52 -6.53 12.76 -55.69
C ILE A 52 -5.51 12.47 -54.59
N SER A 53 -4.21 12.58 -54.90
CA SER A 53 -3.15 12.40 -53.90
C SER A 53 -3.27 13.41 -52.75
N ARG A 54 -3.43 14.71 -53.04
CA ARG A 54 -3.64 15.74 -52.01
C ARG A 54 -4.88 15.47 -51.14
N ALA A 55 -5.99 15.10 -51.78
CA ALA A 55 -7.24 14.82 -51.08
C ALA A 55 -7.10 13.60 -50.14
N ILE A 56 -6.45 12.53 -50.62
CA ILE A 56 -6.21 11.34 -49.83
C ILE A 56 -5.21 11.60 -48.70
N GLN A 57 -4.11 12.32 -48.95
CA GLN A 57 -3.17 12.72 -47.92
C GLN A 57 -3.84 13.52 -46.80
N LYS A 58 -4.68 14.49 -47.16
CA LYS A 58 -5.46 15.27 -46.19
C LYS A 58 -6.45 14.40 -45.40
N ALA A 59 -7.12 13.46 -46.08
CA ALA A 59 -8.04 12.54 -45.42
C ALA A 59 -7.30 11.61 -44.43
N ILE A 60 -6.15 11.07 -44.81
CA ILE A 60 -5.29 10.24 -43.94
C ILE A 60 -4.79 11.06 -42.75
N HIS A 61 -4.31 12.29 -42.99
CA HIS A 61 -3.86 13.18 -41.93
C HIS A 61 -4.95 13.42 -40.90
N ASN A 62 -6.13 13.85 -41.37
CA ASN A 62 -7.28 14.13 -40.51
C ASN A 62 -7.71 12.87 -39.74
N GLN A 63 -7.83 11.71 -40.42
CA GLN A 63 -8.27 10.48 -39.78
C GLN A 63 -7.26 9.98 -38.75
N ALA A 64 -5.95 10.07 -39.02
CA ALA A 64 -4.91 9.69 -38.08
C ALA A 64 -4.93 10.58 -36.85
N CYS A 65 -4.96 11.91 -37.02
CA CYS A 65 -5.00 12.84 -35.90
C CYS A 65 -6.30 12.75 -35.08
N GLU A 66 -7.45 12.54 -35.72
CA GLU A 66 -8.72 12.29 -35.00
C GLU A 66 -8.66 10.97 -34.20
N SER A 67 -8.07 9.90 -34.75
CA SER A 67 -7.88 8.66 -34.01
C SER A 67 -6.96 8.84 -32.79
N ALA A 68 -5.82 9.54 -32.95
CA ALA A 68 -4.95 9.84 -31.81
C ALA A 68 -5.64 10.71 -30.77
N LYS A 69 -6.42 11.70 -31.19
CA LYS A 69 -7.24 12.52 -30.30
C LYS A 69 -8.27 11.68 -29.54
N SER A 70 -8.97 10.77 -30.21
CA SER A 70 -9.95 9.89 -29.57
C SER A 70 -9.31 8.97 -28.54
N ILE A 71 -8.12 8.43 -28.81
CA ILE A 71 -7.45 7.51 -27.88
C ILE A 71 -6.83 8.29 -26.72
N LEU A 72 -6.02 9.31 -27.01
CA LEU A 72 -5.20 10.01 -26.02
C LEU A 72 -5.99 11.03 -25.19
N ILE A 73 -6.99 11.70 -25.79
CA ILE A 73 -7.82 12.65 -25.06
C ILE A 73 -9.06 11.94 -24.56
N VAL A 74 -9.92 11.42 -25.44
CA VAL A 74 -11.25 10.96 -25.01
C VAL A 74 -11.13 9.77 -24.05
N ASN A 75 -10.53 8.66 -24.49
CA ASN A 75 -10.52 7.45 -23.68
C ASN A 75 -9.60 7.56 -22.44
N PHE A 76 -8.39 8.11 -22.62
CA PHE A 76 -7.41 8.15 -21.53
C PHE A 76 -7.74 9.22 -20.50
N ASN A 77 -8.21 10.41 -20.89
CA ASN A 77 -8.62 11.41 -19.91
C ASN A 77 -9.91 11.03 -19.19
N GLU A 78 -10.88 10.37 -19.86
CA GLU A 78 -12.05 9.81 -19.16
C GLU A 78 -11.61 8.85 -18.05
N PHE A 79 -10.61 8.01 -18.31
CA PHE A 79 -10.02 7.17 -17.28
C PHE A 79 -9.35 7.99 -16.15
N LEU A 80 -8.49 8.96 -16.47
CA LEU A 80 -7.83 9.79 -15.45
C LEU A 80 -8.83 10.63 -14.62
N LEU A 81 -9.92 11.11 -15.23
CA LEU A 81 -11.03 11.79 -14.55
C LEU A 81 -11.88 10.84 -13.71
N SER A 82 -11.81 9.52 -13.94
CA SER A 82 -12.51 8.53 -13.13
C SER A 82 -11.77 8.15 -11.83
N LEU A 83 -10.45 8.38 -11.75
CA LEU A 83 -9.61 7.98 -10.60
C LEU A 83 -10.07 8.65 -9.28
N PRO A 84 -10.73 8.00 -8.33
CA PRO A 84 -11.39 8.71 -7.23
C PRO A 84 -10.39 9.52 -6.40
N LEU A 85 -10.63 10.82 -6.17
CA LEU A 85 -9.80 11.64 -5.28
C LEU A 85 -9.91 11.21 -3.81
N HIS A 86 -11.02 10.53 -3.48
CA HIS A 86 -11.31 9.93 -2.18
C HIS A 86 -11.31 8.41 -2.34
N PHE A 87 -10.15 7.78 -2.12
CA PHE A 87 -9.94 6.37 -2.40
C PHE A 87 -10.13 5.50 -1.15
N ALA A 88 -11.12 4.63 -1.14
CA ALA A 88 -11.37 3.74 -0.02
C ALA A 88 -10.29 2.64 0.08
N ILE A 89 -9.59 2.59 1.22
CA ILE A 89 -8.59 1.55 1.51
C ILE A 89 -9.11 0.46 2.47
N GLY A 90 -10.38 0.56 2.88
CA GLY A 90 -11.11 -0.44 3.66
C GLY A 90 -11.33 -0.04 5.13
N GLN A 91 -12.25 -0.72 5.82
CA GLN A 91 -12.59 -0.43 7.23
C GLN A 91 -12.91 1.05 7.53
N ASN A 92 -13.57 1.75 6.60
CA ASN A 92 -13.87 3.19 6.65
C ASN A 92 -12.64 4.11 6.64
N PHE A 93 -11.50 3.61 6.16
CA PHE A 93 -10.37 4.44 5.79
C PHE A 93 -10.43 4.86 4.32
N TYR A 94 -9.98 6.08 4.10
CA TYR A 94 -9.84 6.67 2.78
C TYR A 94 -8.50 7.37 2.67
N ILE A 95 -7.97 7.43 1.44
CA ILE A 95 -6.86 8.29 1.07
C ILE A 95 -7.42 9.38 0.19
N ASP A 96 -7.34 10.61 0.67
CA ASP A 96 -7.66 11.80 -0.11
C ASP A 96 -6.37 12.25 -0.78
N TYR A 97 -6.27 12.11 -2.10
CA TYR A 97 -5.06 12.53 -2.81
C TYR A 97 -5.35 13.57 -3.87
N ALA A 98 -4.35 14.42 -4.10
CA ALA A 98 -4.38 15.49 -5.07
C ALA A 98 -2.99 15.66 -5.69
N ILE A 99 -2.94 15.89 -7.01
CA ILE A 99 -1.70 16.30 -7.67
C ILE A 99 -1.44 17.77 -7.38
N GLU A 100 -0.19 18.10 -7.05
CA GLU A 100 0.25 19.48 -6.95
C GLU A 100 0.34 20.11 -8.36
N ARG A 101 -0.20 21.32 -8.51
CA ARG A 101 -0.45 22.00 -9.82
C ARG A 101 0.76 22.12 -10.76
N ASN A 102 1.98 22.02 -10.22
CA ASN A 102 3.21 22.30 -10.97
C ASN A 102 3.94 20.99 -11.30
N LEU A 103 3.52 20.33 -12.37
CA LEU A 103 4.28 19.21 -12.93
C LEU A 103 5.65 19.69 -13.43
N THR A 104 6.70 18.93 -13.11
CA THR A 104 8.05 19.22 -13.58
C THR A 104 8.32 18.45 -14.87
N TYR A 105 8.68 19.17 -15.93
CA TYR A 105 9.06 18.60 -17.21
C TYR A 105 10.55 18.76 -17.44
N THR A 106 11.21 17.65 -17.75
CA THR A 106 12.60 17.65 -18.25
C THR A 106 12.66 16.97 -19.62
N SER A 107 13.85 16.96 -20.24
CA SER A 107 14.06 16.19 -21.47
C SER A 107 13.97 14.67 -21.25
N ASN A 108 14.00 14.21 -19.98
CA ASN A 108 14.18 12.81 -19.63
C ASN A 108 12.99 12.24 -18.85
N PHE A 109 12.25 13.06 -18.11
CA PHE A 109 11.16 12.62 -17.26
C PHE A 109 10.09 13.69 -17.06
N VAL A 110 8.91 13.24 -16.65
CA VAL A 110 7.83 14.05 -16.11
C VAL A 110 7.65 13.66 -14.66
N GLU A 111 7.59 14.64 -13.77
CA GLU A 111 7.46 14.43 -12.34
C GLU A 111 6.23 15.18 -11.82
N ALA A 112 5.54 14.53 -10.88
CA ALA A 112 4.37 15.03 -10.19
C ALA A 112 4.52 14.78 -8.70
N GLU A 113 4.18 15.77 -7.89
CA GLU A 113 4.05 15.58 -6.45
C GLU A 113 2.59 15.29 -6.09
N LEU A 114 2.37 14.25 -5.29
CA LEU A 114 1.07 13.82 -4.81
C LEU A 114 0.99 14.14 -3.32
N LEU A 115 0.04 15.00 -2.95
CA LEU A 115 -0.35 15.18 -1.56
C LEU A 115 -1.42 14.15 -1.24
N ALA A 116 -1.28 13.45 -0.13
CA ALA A 116 -2.21 12.41 0.29
C ALA A 116 -2.54 12.56 1.76
N ASP A 117 -3.81 12.74 2.10
CA ASP A 117 -4.32 12.74 3.47
C ASP A 117 -4.95 11.38 3.79
N VAL A 118 -4.74 10.91 5.02
CA VAL A 118 -5.41 9.70 5.52
C VAL A 118 -6.65 10.09 6.29
N VAL A 119 -7.82 9.68 5.81
CA VAL A 119 -9.11 10.03 6.39
C VAL A 119 -9.74 8.82 7.07
N TYR A 120 -10.18 9.00 8.31
CA TYR A 120 -10.92 8.01 9.08
C TYR A 120 -12.12 8.65 9.80
N GLY A 121 -13.33 8.26 9.39
CA GLY A 121 -14.56 8.82 9.92
C GLY A 121 -14.66 10.33 9.65
N SER A 122 -14.46 11.15 10.69
CA SER A 122 -14.45 12.63 10.58
C SER A 122 -13.07 13.24 10.84
N GLN A 123 -12.06 12.40 11.10
CA GLN A 123 -10.69 12.81 11.33
C GLN A 123 -9.89 12.68 10.03
N SER A 124 -8.96 13.62 9.82
CA SER A 124 -7.98 13.56 8.74
C SER A 124 -6.59 13.75 9.33
N CYS A 125 -5.67 12.88 8.94
CA CYS A 125 -4.25 12.99 9.24
C CYS A 125 -3.53 13.45 7.97
N HIS A 126 -2.81 14.55 8.08
CA HIS A 126 -2.04 15.14 7.00
C HIS A 126 -0.59 14.69 7.18
N PRO A 127 -0.06 13.80 6.33
CA PRO A 127 1.31 13.33 6.41
C PRO A 127 2.28 14.50 6.27
N GLU A 128 3.33 14.48 7.08
CA GLU A 128 4.41 15.46 6.97
C GLU A 128 5.04 15.40 5.57
N ARG A 129 5.22 16.57 4.94
CA ARG A 129 5.90 16.72 3.65
C ARG A 129 7.39 16.45 3.84
N ILE A 130 7.98 15.72 2.91
CA ILE A 130 9.43 15.57 2.80
C ILE A 130 9.91 16.59 1.77
N ASP A 131 10.77 17.51 2.20
CA ASP A 131 11.28 18.58 1.32
C ASP A 131 12.33 18.09 0.33
N THR A 132 13.04 17.00 0.65
CA THR A 132 14.13 16.47 -0.18
C THR A 132 14.08 14.96 -0.28
N TRP A 133 13.95 14.47 -1.50
CA TRP A 133 14.03 13.05 -1.84
C TRP A 133 15.47 12.66 -2.20
N ASN A 134 15.89 11.45 -1.83
CA ASN A 134 17.25 11.00 -2.11
C ASN A 134 17.34 10.29 -3.47
N ASP A 135 18.14 10.87 -4.37
CA ASP A 135 18.39 10.34 -5.72
C ASP A 135 19.68 9.52 -5.82
N THR A 136 20.34 9.25 -4.68
CA THR A 136 21.56 8.43 -4.67
C THR A 136 21.26 7.05 -5.26
N GLY A 137 22.11 6.62 -6.19
CA GLY A 137 21.97 5.35 -6.89
C GLY A 137 20.69 5.25 -7.74
N LEU A 138 20.05 6.37 -8.09
CA LEU A 138 18.89 6.34 -8.96
C LEU A 138 19.28 5.82 -10.34
N VAL A 139 18.72 4.66 -10.69
CA VAL A 139 18.72 4.13 -12.05
C VAL A 139 17.31 4.32 -12.60
N PRO A 140 17.08 5.27 -13.52
CA PRO A 140 15.75 5.55 -14.04
C PRO A 140 15.10 4.30 -14.66
N LYS A 141 13.87 4.02 -14.23
CA LYS A 141 12.99 2.98 -14.76
C LYS A 141 11.73 3.63 -15.34
N MET A 142 10.76 2.85 -15.81
CA MET A 142 9.50 3.39 -16.34
C MET A 142 8.74 4.28 -15.34
N ILE A 143 8.77 3.93 -14.05
CA ILE A 143 8.26 4.79 -12.97
C ILE A 143 9.24 4.82 -11.80
N VAL A 144 9.34 5.98 -11.15
CA VAL A 144 10.02 6.14 -9.88
C VAL A 144 9.02 6.74 -8.91
N LEU A 145 8.78 6.06 -7.79
CA LEU A 145 7.85 6.49 -6.75
C LEU A 145 8.61 6.63 -5.44
N TRP A 146 8.49 7.80 -4.81
CA TRP A 146 8.90 8.00 -3.43
C TRP A 146 7.67 8.00 -2.53
N LEU A 147 7.77 7.30 -1.40
CA LEU A 147 6.72 7.25 -0.39
C LEU A 147 7.32 7.59 0.97
N SER A 148 6.79 8.64 1.59
CA SER A 148 7.19 9.08 2.94
C SER A 148 6.71 8.10 4.01
N GLU A 149 7.51 7.92 5.07
CA GLU A 149 7.11 7.19 6.28
C GLU A 149 5.93 7.86 7.00
N SER A 150 5.69 9.15 6.77
CA SER A 150 4.57 9.88 7.37
C SER A 150 3.21 9.35 6.92
N VAL A 151 3.11 8.76 5.72
CA VAL A 151 1.88 8.17 5.18
C VAL A 151 1.42 6.95 6.00
N PRO A 152 2.23 5.87 6.15
CA PRO A 152 1.84 4.74 6.99
C PRO A 152 1.69 5.14 8.47
N ASN A 153 2.47 6.10 8.98
CA ASN A 153 2.31 6.61 10.35
C ASN A 153 0.95 7.28 10.57
N CYS A 154 0.49 8.11 9.62
CA CYS A 154 -0.85 8.70 9.67
C CYS A 154 -1.96 7.63 9.69
N LEU A 155 -1.80 6.58 8.89
CA LEU A 155 -2.74 5.46 8.87
C LEU A 155 -2.78 4.71 10.21
N LEU A 156 -1.62 4.39 10.78
CA LEU A 156 -1.51 3.66 12.04
C LEU A 156 -2.00 4.48 13.23
N SER A 157 -1.70 5.78 13.26
CA SER A 157 -2.22 6.72 14.27
C SER A 157 -3.75 6.82 14.20
N SER A 158 -4.30 7.00 13.01
CA SER A 158 -5.76 7.04 12.82
C SER A 158 -6.43 5.71 13.22
N ALA A 159 -5.81 4.57 12.94
CA ALA A 159 -6.29 3.25 13.37
C ALA A 159 -6.22 3.04 14.87
N HIS A 160 -5.19 3.58 15.53
CA HIS A 160 -5.06 3.59 16.98
C HIS A 160 -6.18 4.42 17.63
N GLU A 161 -6.39 5.66 17.17
CA GLU A 161 -7.44 6.55 17.67
C GLU A 161 -8.84 5.96 17.45
N GLY A 162 -9.05 5.34 16.29
CA GLY A 162 -10.27 4.60 15.95
C GLY A 162 -10.46 3.29 16.73
N LYS A 163 -9.51 2.90 17.59
CA LYS A 163 -9.51 1.62 18.35
C LYS A 163 -9.66 0.41 17.44
N LEU A 164 -9.08 0.44 16.25
CA LEU A 164 -9.16 -0.65 15.28
C LEU A 164 -8.07 -1.69 15.48
N ILE A 165 -6.97 -1.31 16.13
CA ILE A 165 -5.84 -2.18 16.40
C ILE A 165 -6.10 -2.95 17.70
N GLN A 166 -6.98 -3.94 17.61
CA GLN A 166 -7.34 -4.80 18.74
C GLN A 166 -7.72 -6.21 18.30
N PHE A 167 -7.40 -7.21 19.13
CA PHE A 167 -7.81 -8.59 18.95
C PHE A 167 -7.95 -9.29 20.31
N THR A 168 -8.61 -10.45 20.35
CA THR A 168 -8.78 -11.22 21.58
C THR A 168 -8.34 -12.65 21.36
N VAL A 169 -7.45 -13.13 22.21
CA VAL A 169 -7.01 -14.51 22.27
C VAL A 169 -7.86 -15.23 23.32
N THR A 170 -8.58 -16.26 22.90
CA THR A 170 -9.48 -17.06 23.75
C THR A 170 -9.07 -18.52 23.74
N LYS A 171 -9.77 -19.34 24.55
CA LYS A 171 -9.64 -20.81 24.54
C LYS A 171 -9.91 -21.47 23.18
N ASP A 172 -10.48 -20.74 22.23
CA ASP A 172 -10.83 -21.29 20.92
C ASP A 172 -9.62 -21.34 19.97
N ILE A 173 -8.50 -20.72 20.35
CA ILE A 173 -7.19 -20.88 19.69
C ILE A 173 -6.53 -22.15 20.24
N PRO A 174 -6.50 -23.28 19.52
CA PRO A 174 -6.16 -24.59 20.10
C PRO A 174 -4.75 -24.65 20.69
N GLN A 175 -3.80 -23.93 20.07
CA GLN A 175 -2.40 -23.87 20.51
C GLN A 175 -2.24 -23.13 21.84
N LEU A 176 -3.16 -22.23 22.20
CA LEU A 176 -3.09 -21.41 23.40
C LEU A 176 -4.10 -21.84 24.48
N ALA A 177 -5.12 -22.63 24.12
CA ALA A 177 -6.18 -23.08 25.02
C ALA A 177 -5.68 -23.72 26.32
N GLY A 178 -4.60 -24.50 26.25
CA GLY A 178 -3.97 -25.11 27.43
C GLY A 178 -3.33 -24.10 28.37
N TYR A 179 -2.70 -23.05 27.81
CA TYR A 179 -2.04 -21.99 28.56
C TYR A 179 -3.04 -21.08 29.28
N LEU A 180 -4.20 -20.82 28.66
CA LEU A 180 -5.21 -19.87 29.16
C LEU A 180 -6.05 -20.35 30.36
N LYS A 181 -5.82 -21.56 30.85
CA LYS A 181 -6.63 -22.12 31.95
C LYS A 181 -6.37 -21.41 33.29
N THR A 182 -7.42 -21.26 34.09
CA THR A 182 -7.33 -20.81 35.49
C THR A 182 -7.00 -21.94 36.46
N SER A 183 -7.23 -23.20 36.05
CA SER A 183 -6.92 -24.40 36.81
C SER A 183 -6.03 -25.34 36.00
N CYS A 184 -4.78 -25.54 36.44
CA CYS A 184 -3.82 -26.39 35.76
C CYS A 184 -3.80 -27.81 36.33
N SER A 185 -3.59 -28.81 35.48
CA SER A 185 -3.16 -30.14 35.93
C SER A 185 -1.70 -30.07 36.40
N VAL A 186 -1.28 -31.04 37.21
CA VAL A 186 0.06 -31.12 37.82
C VAL A 186 1.19 -31.00 36.78
N LEU A 187 0.99 -31.58 35.59
CA LEU A 187 1.97 -31.64 34.51
C LEU A 187 1.83 -30.50 33.48
N SER A 188 0.73 -29.73 33.51
CA SER A 188 0.50 -28.64 32.55
C SER A 188 1.01 -27.30 33.09
N VAL A 189 1.49 -26.47 32.17
CA VAL A 189 1.85 -25.08 32.43
C VAL A 189 0.72 -24.20 31.90
N CYS A 190 0.04 -23.48 32.80
CA CYS A 190 -1.06 -22.59 32.48
C CYS A 190 -1.06 -21.36 33.40
N ILE A 191 -1.80 -20.32 33.04
CA ILE A 191 -1.86 -19.04 33.78
C ILE A 191 -2.22 -19.28 35.25
N GLY A 192 -3.18 -20.17 35.53
CA GLY A 192 -3.60 -20.53 36.89
C GLY A 192 -2.50 -21.03 37.83
N ARG A 193 -1.36 -21.50 37.29
CA ARG A 193 -0.20 -21.93 38.11
C ARG A 193 0.55 -20.75 38.71
N PHE A 194 0.51 -19.60 38.05
CA PHE A 194 1.21 -18.38 38.47
C PHE A 194 0.34 -17.51 39.38
N PHE A 195 -0.99 -17.61 39.26
CA PHE A 195 -1.93 -16.81 40.03
C PHE A 195 -2.89 -17.70 40.83
N PRO A 196 -2.55 -18.05 42.09
CA PRO A 196 -3.40 -18.88 42.95
C PRO A 196 -4.81 -18.30 43.14
N LYS A 197 -4.95 -16.97 43.11
CA LYS A 197 -6.23 -16.27 43.22
C LYS A 197 -7.20 -16.63 42.08
N LEU A 198 -6.68 -16.84 40.86
CA LEU A 198 -7.51 -17.28 39.73
C LEU A 198 -8.13 -18.66 39.98
N LYS A 199 -7.35 -19.60 40.51
CA LYS A 199 -7.84 -20.95 40.83
C LYS A 199 -8.88 -20.93 41.97
N ALA A 200 -8.70 -20.04 42.94
CA ALA A 200 -9.58 -19.93 44.09
C ALA A 200 -10.93 -19.27 43.75
N GLU A 201 -10.91 -18.17 42.98
CA GLU A 201 -12.11 -17.38 42.68
C GLU A 201 -12.82 -17.84 41.38
N PHE A 202 -12.07 -18.38 40.42
CA PHE A 202 -12.58 -18.79 39.10
C PHE A 202 -12.12 -20.20 38.73
N PRO A 203 -12.49 -21.25 39.48
CA PRO A 203 -12.05 -22.62 39.23
C PRO A 203 -12.54 -23.15 37.86
N ASP A 204 -11.68 -23.93 37.19
CA ASP A 204 -11.96 -24.61 35.91
C ASP A 204 -12.47 -23.71 34.77
N GLN A 205 -12.02 -22.45 34.76
CA GLN A 205 -12.34 -21.46 33.73
C GLN A 205 -11.15 -21.15 32.81
N PHE A 206 -11.35 -20.21 31.90
CA PHE A 206 -10.34 -19.72 30.95
C PHE A 206 -10.20 -18.21 31.04
N ILE A 207 -9.01 -17.72 30.71
CA ILE A 207 -8.72 -16.30 30.53
C ILE A 207 -8.86 -15.94 29.05
N ASP A 208 -9.57 -14.85 28.78
CA ASP A 208 -9.51 -14.12 27.52
C ASP A 208 -8.44 -13.04 27.64
N LEU A 209 -7.48 -13.03 26.71
CA LEU A 209 -6.44 -12.01 26.62
C LEU A 209 -6.81 -11.03 25.51
N HIS A 210 -7.16 -9.82 25.89
CA HIS A 210 -7.54 -8.77 24.95
C HIS A 210 -6.35 -7.86 24.67
N PHE A 211 -5.81 -7.98 23.47
CA PHE A 211 -4.74 -7.14 22.96
C PHE A 211 -5.34 -5.91 22.31
N HIS A 212 -4.85 -4.73 22.68
CA HIS A 212 -5.17 -3.49 21.99
C HIS A 212 -3.96 -2.57 21.98
N SER A 213 -3.80 -1.75 20.95
CA SER A 213 -2.74 -0.75 20.91
C SER A 213 -2.81 0.13 22.16
N TYR A 214 -1.70 0.24 22.88
CA TYR A 214 -1.52 1.13 24.03
C TYR A 214 -1.09 2.53 23.58
N GLU A 215 -0.21 2.56 22.57
CA GLU A 215 0.20 3.75 21.85
C GLU A 215 0.03 3.50 20.34
N ALA A 216 0.04 4.58 19.54
CA ALA A 216 0.00 4.47 18.09
C ALA A 216 1.27 3.77 17.58
N PRO A 217 1.17 2.71 16.76
CA PRO A 217 2.33 2.10 16.11
C PRO A 217 3.09 3.11 15.26
N ILE A 218 4.43 3.00 15.25
CA ILE A 218 5.31 3.90 14.52
C ILE A 218 6.17 3.10 13.53
N VAL A 219 6.16 3.54 12.29
CA VAL A 219 7.05 3.13 11.21
C VAL A 219 8.18 4.14 11.13
N GLN A 220 9.42 3.64 11.12
CA GLN A 220 10.62 4.43 10.92
C GLN A 220 11.40 3.82 9.77
N MET A 221 11.67 4.62 8.74
CA MET A 221 12.47 4.23 7.59
C MET A 221 13.89 4.73 7.80
N GLN A 222 14.84 3.80 7.85
CA GLN A 222 16.28 4.06 7.90
C GLN A 222 16.93 3.42 6.67
N THR A 223 18.15 3.83 6.35
CA THR A 223 18.86 3.26 5.20
C THR A 223 18.86 1.73 5.28
N ASP A 224 18.39 1.08 4.22
CA ASP A 224 18.26 -0.37 4.04
C ASP A 224 17.17 -1.10 4.84
N ASP A 225 16.59 -0.51 5.89
CA ASP A 225 15.60 -1.18 6.73
C ASP A 225 14.39 -0.32 7.16
N VAL A 226 13.27 -1.01 7.40
CA VAL A 226 12.07 -0.43 7.97
C VAL A 226 11.89 -0.99 9.36
N ARG A 227 11.86 -0.11 10.37
CA ARG A 227 11.55 -0.48 11.74
C ARG A 227 10.09 -0.18 12.06
N ILE A 228 9.42 -1.14 12.68
CA ILE A 228 8.05 -0.96 13.20
C ILE A 228 8.09 -1.16 14.71
N ASN A 229 7.73 -0.11 15.44
CA ASN A 229 7.59 -0.14 16.88
C ASN A 229 6.10 -0.19 17.24
N VAL A 230 5.73 -1.16 18.08
CA VAL A 230 4.35 -1.34 18.55
C VAL A 230 4.34 -1.47 20.07
N THR A 231 3.38 -0.81 20.70
CA THR A 231 3.12 -0.96 22.14
C THR A 231 1.68 -1.42 22.31
N PHE A 232 1.49 -2.62 22.85
CA PHE A 232 0.19 -3.23 23.12
C PHE A 232 -0.07 -3.33 24.62
N ALA A 233 -1.29 -3.04 25.03
CA ALA A 233 -1.81 -3.45 26.32
C ALA A 233 -2.56 -4.78 26.15
N VAL A 234 -2.33 -5.68 27.09
CA VAL A 234 -2.97 -6.99 27.16
C VAL A 234 -3.78 -7.07 28.44
N ASP A 235 -5.10 -7.04 28.28
CA ASP A 235 -6.06 -7.11 29.38
C ASP A 235 -6.51 -8.55 29.63
N PHE A 236 -6.65 -8.90 30.91
CA PHE A 236 -7.03 -10.24 31.35
C PHE A 236 -8.50 -10.24 31.78
N TYR A 237 -9.34 -11.01 31.09
CA TYR A 237 -10.75 -11.18 31.43
C TYR A 237 -11.08 -12.65 31.67
N ILE A 238 -12.11 -12.91 32.47
CA ILE A 238 -12.69 -14.25 32.55
C ILE A 238 -13.49 -14.54 31.29
N HIS A 239 -13.29 -15.72 30.71
CA HIS A 239 -14.02 -16.14 29.53
C HIS A 239 -15.49 -16.47 29.87
N PRO A 240 -16.47 -16.01 29.07
CA PRO A 240 -16.33 -15.06 27.97
C PRO A 240 -16.28 -13.61 28.49
N ARG A 241 -15.36 -12.80 27.93
CA ARG A 241 -15.22 -11.37 28.28
C ARG A 241 -16.54 -10.59 28.23
N LYS A 242 -17.44 -10.95 27.30
CA LYS A 242 -18.74 -10.28 27.14
C LYS A 242 -19.62 -10.35 28.40
N GLU A 243 -19.45 -11.37 29.21
CA GLU A 243 -20.20 -11.58 30.45
C GLU A 243 -19.42 -11.11 31.69
N HIS A 244 -18.08 -11.04 31.58
CA HIS A 244 -17.17 -10.66 32.66
C HIS A 244 -16.34 -9.43 32.27
N LEU A 245 -16.92 -8.25 32.47
CA LEU A 245 -16.32 -6.97 32.04
C LEU A 245 -15.19 -6.45 32.94
N LYS A 246 -14.94 -7.08 34.10
CA LYS A 246 -13.87 -6.66 34.99
C LYS A 246 -12.53 -7.12 34.42
N ASN A 247 -11.67 -6.16 34.09
CA ASN A 247 -10.26 -6.44 33.81
C ASN A 247 -9.55 -6.84 35.11
N LEU A 248 -8.92 -8.01 35.11
CA LEU A 248 -8.25 -8.59 36.27
C LEU A 248 -6.77 -8.20 36.36
N ALA A 249 -6.16 -7.84 35.23
CA ALA A 249 -4.73 -7.55 35.13
C ALA A 249 -4.42 -6.96 33.76
N ARG A 250 -3.39 -6.13 33.70
CA ARG A 250 -2.85 -5.60 32.45
C ARG A 250 -1.34 -5.78 32.38
N ILE A 251 -0.91 -6.25 31.22
CA ILE A 251 0.48 -6.31 30.81
C ILE A 251 0.68 -5.33 29.66
N VAL A 252 1.83 -4.67 29.61
CA VAL A 252 2.26 -3.93 28.43
C VAL A 252 3.34 -4.74 27.71
N LEU A 253 3.18 -4.85 26.40
CA LEU A 253 4.09 -5.49 25.47
C LEU A 253 4.58 -4.45 24.48
N GLU A 254 5.88 -4.20 24.48
CA GLU A 254 6.56 -3.38 23.49
C GLU A 254 7.33 -4.28 22.55
N ALA A 255 7.19 -4.08 21.24
CA ALA A 255 7.95 -4.82 20.24
C ALA A 255 8.52 -3.90 19.17
N SER A 256 9.75 -4.19 18.76
CA SER A 256 10.46 -3.51 17.68
C SER A 256 10.86 -4.54 16.63
N SER A 257 10.23 -4.48 15.47
CA SER A 257 10.48 -5.38 14.33
C SER A 257 11.29 -4.68 13.25
N VAL A 258 12.26 -5.38 12.67
CA VAL A 258 13.04 -4.90 11.52
C VAL A 258 12.61 -5.67 10.28
N ILE A 259 12.23 -4.94 9.23
CA ILE A 259 11.65 -5.47 8.00
C ILE A 259 12.47 -4.97 6.80
N THR A 260 12.81 -5.88 5.90
CA THR A 260 13.34 -5.54 4.59
C THR A 260 12.20 -5.61 3.57
N PRO A 261 11.84 -4.50 2.91
CA PRO A 261 10.78 -4.50 1.91
C PRO A 261 11.21 -5.25 0.65
N GLU A 262 10.26 -5.89 -0.02
CA GLU A 262 10.47 -6.62 -1.26
C GLU A 262 9.30 -6.44 -2.23
N ILE A 263 9.53 -6.62 -3.52
CA ILE A 263 8.47 -6.65 -4.53
C ILE A 263 8.19 -8.12 -4.85
N ARG A 264 6.94 -8.56 -4.66
CA ARG A 264 6.50 -9.91 -4.98
C ARG A 264 5.37 -9.88 -6.00
N GLY A 265 5.73 -10.00 -7.27
CA GLY A 265 4.80 -9.79 -8.38
C GLY A 265 4.33 -8.34 -8.39
N ASN A 266 3.05 -8.11 -8.11
CA ASN A 266 2.44 -6.77 -8.11
C ASN A 266 2.17 -6.24 -6.69
N THR A 267 2.81 -6.83 -5.69
CA THR A 267 2.58 -6.54 -4.27
C THR A 267 3.87 -6.08 -3.62
N LEU A 268 3.80 -4.98 -2.88
CA LEU A 268 4.81 -4.58 -1.93
C LEU A 268 4.70 -5.47 -0.69
N SER A 269 5.69 -6.35 -0.50
CA SER A 269 5.81 -7.31 0.60
C SER A 269 6.98 -6.92 1.50
N GLY A 270 7.25 -7.73 2.52
CA GLY A 270 8.43 -7.55 3.37
C GLY A 270 8.90 -8.85 4.00
N ILE A 271 10.18 -8.90 4.32
CA ILE A 271 10.83 -9.98 5.05
C ILE A 271 11.09 -9.52 6.47
N LEU A 272 10.60 -10.28 7.46
CA LEU A 272 10.87 -10.02 8.86
C LEU A 272 12.28 -10.53 9.23
N ASN A 273 13.20 -9.61 9.52
CA ASN A 273 14.58 -9.94 9.87
C ASN A 273 14.74 -10.25 11.37
N GLY A 274 14.01 -9.54 12.22
CA GLY A 274 14.11 -9.67 13.66
C GLY A 274 12.97 -8.99 14.38
N THR A 275 12.73 -9.38 15.63
CA THR A 275 11.79 -8.72 16.53
C THR A 275 12.31 -8.83 17.94
N ASP A 276 12.49 -7.68 18.59
CA ASP A 276 12.71 -7.57 20.03
C ASP A 276 11.35 -7.38 20.71
N ILE A 277 11.14 -8.01 21.86
CA ILE A 277 9.90 -7.94 22.63
C ILE A 277 10.24 -7.75 24.11
N GLN A 278 9.63 -6.73 24.71
CA GLN A 278 9.70 -6.48 26.14
C GLN A 278 8.30 -6.51 26.74
N VAL A 279 8.20 -7.07 27.95
CA VAL A 279 6.92 -7.30 28.61
C VAL A 279 7.02 -6.93 30.08
N TRP A 280 6.10 -6.09 30.56
CA TRP A 280 6.04 -5.70 31.98
C TRP A 280 4.61 -5.59 32.49
N GLU A 281 4.46 -5.69 33.81
CA GLU A 281 3.18 -5.49 34.49
C GLU A 281 2.82 -4.00 34.51
N ASP A 282 1.58 -3.66 34.14
CA ASP A 282 0.97 -2.36 34.43
C ASP A 282 0.21 -2.43 35.77
N PHE A 283 -0.72 -3.37 35.87
CA PHE A 283 -1.40 -3.67 37.14
C PHE A 283 -1.88 -5.12 37.22
N SER A 284 -2.15 -5.59 38.44
CA SER A 284 -2.72 -6.93 38.66
C SER A 284 -3.58 -7.02 39.93
N ASP A 285 -4.86 -7.39 39.75
CA ASP A 285 -5.76 -7.76 40.85
C ASP A 285 -5.66 -9.25 41.21
N ILE A 286 -4.88 -10.04 40.46
CA ILE A 286 -4.78 -11.51 40.59
C ILE A 286 -3.47 -11.96 41.27
N GLY A 287 -2.67 -11.00 41.73
CA GLY A 287 -1.36 -11.20 42.35
C GLY A 287 -0.21 -10.69 41.50
N GLU A 288 0.94 -10.45 42.13
CA GLU A 288 2.14 -9.92 41.46
C GLU A 288 2.62 -10.84 40.33
N MET A 289 2.88 -10.27 39.15
CA MET A 289 3.41 -10.98 37.99
C MET A 289 4.91 -11.25 38.15
N SER A 290 5.23 -12.45 38.62
CA SER A 290 6.63 -12.88 38.72
C SER A 290 7.39 -12.76 37.38
N LYS A 291 8.70 -12.49 37.44
CA LYS A 291 9.58 -12.49 36.25
C LYS A 291 9.46 -13.77 35.41
N THR A 292 9.32 -14.92 36.08
CA THR A 292 9.13 -16.21 35.40
C THR A 292 7.87 -16.26 34.56
N PHE A 293 6.77 -15.68 35.06
CA PHE A 293 5.53 -15.57 34.30
C PHE A 293 5.71 -14.65 33.08
N LEU A 294 6.27 -13.44 33.27
CA LEU A 294 6.49 -12.47 32.19
C LEU A 294 7.37 -13.04 31.07
N THR A 295 8.50 -13.68 31.41
CA THR A 295 9.38 -14.33 30.42
C THR A 295 8.69 -15.49 29.71
N MET A 296 7.81 -16.22 30.39
CA MET A 296 7.04 -17.30 29.75
C MET A 296 5.97 -16.74 28.82
N PHE A 297 5.28 -15.69 29.25
CA PHE A 297 4.28 -14.98 28.45
C PHE A 297 4.90 -14.45 27.16
N GLU A 298 6.04 -13.74 27.27
CA GLU A 298 6.84 -13.26 26.15
C GLU A 298 7.13 -14.40 25.16
N LYS A 299 7.68 -15.53 25.61
CA LYS A 299 8.02 -16.66 24.72
C LYS A 299 6.81 -17.29 24.03
N VAL A 300 5.69 -17.44 24.74
CA VAL A 300 4.46 -18.00 24.18
C VAL A 300 3.95 -17.10 23.05
N PHE A 301 3.91 -15.79 23.28
CA PHE A 301 3.36 -14.85 22.33
C PHE A 301 4.34 -14.38 21.25
N ALA A 302 5.65 -14.47 21.47
CA ALA A 302 6.68 -14.16 20.46
C ALA A 302 6.54 -15.04 19.22
N ILE A 303 6.30 -16.34 19.41
CA ILE A 303 6.13 -17.29 18.31
C ILE A 303 4.87 -16.96 17.52
N THR A 304 3.75 -16.73 18.22
CA THR A 304 2.47 -16.43 17.55
C THR A 304 2.52 -15.06 16.85
N ALA A 305 3.11 -14.05 17.49
CA ALA A 305 3.28 -12.72 16.93
C ALA A 305 4.11 -12.77 15.65
N ARG A 306 5.25 -13.49 15.65
CA ARG A 306 6.10 -13.67 14.47
C ARG A 306 5.31 -14.23 13.29
N VAL A 307 4.55 -15.31 13.50
CA VAL A 307 3.76 -15.95 12.44
C VAL A 307 2.69 -14.99 11.90
N MET A 308 2.02 -14.22 12.77
CA MET A 308 1.04 -13.22 12.32
C MET A 308 1.68 -12.11 11.50
N VAL A 309 2.81 -11.57 11.95
CA VAL A 309 3.54 -10.51 11.23
C VAL A 309 4.02 -11.01 9.87
N GLU A 310 4.65 -12.19 9.80
CA GLU A 310 5.08 -12.79 8.54
C GLU A 310 3.90 -13.00 7.58
N ALA A 311 2.73 -13.44 8.08
CA ALA A 311 1.53 -13.59 7.26
C ALA A 311 0.99 -12.24 6.71
N LEU A 312 1.04 -11.18 7.53
CA LEU A 312 0.64 -9.83 7.10
C LEU A 312 1.61 -9.27 6.05
N LEU A 313 2.91 -9.42 6.26
CA LEU A 313 3.93 -8.98 5.31
C LEU A 313 3.84 -9.73 3.99
N HIS A 314 3.59 -11.04 4.03
CA HIS A 314 3.41 -11.87 2.84
C HIS A 314 2.16 -11.48 2.04
N LYS A 315 1.07 -11.10 2.72
CA LYS A 315 -0.12 -10.56 2.06
C LYS A 315 0.21 -9.22 1.38
N GLY A 316 1.02 -8.40 2.04
CA GLY A 316 1.56 -7.15 1.53
C GLY A 316 0.50 -6.12 1.15
N VAL A 317 0.95 -5.07 0.46
CA VAL A 317 0.13 -3.98 -0.10
C VAL A 317 0.16 -4.09 -1.62
N PRO A 318 -1.01 -4.26 -2.30
CA PRO A 318 -1.03 -4.29 -3.75
C PRO A 318 -0.63 -2.94 -4.32
N LEU A 319 0.27 -2.93 -5.30
CA LEU A 319 0.67 -1.72 -6.01
C LEU A 319 -0.37 -1.39 -7.08
N PRO A 320 -0.76 -0.11 -7.25
CA PRO A 320 -1.76 0.29 -8.23
C PRO A 320 -1.18 0.16 -9.65
N ILE A 321 -1.62 -0.86 -10.37
CA ILE A 321 -1.21 -1.15 -11.74
C ILE A 321 -2.43 -1.29 -12.66
N LEU A 322 -2.24 -1.02 -13.94
CA LEU A 322 -3.28 -1.20 -14.96
C LEU A 322 -3.51 -2.67 -15.28
N ASP A 323 -4.71 -2.99 -15.76
CA ASP A 323 -5.04 -4.31 -16.27
C ASP A 323 -4.06 -4.70 -17.41
N ASN A 324 -3.63 -5.97 -17.41
CA ASN A 324 -2.63 -6.53 -18.33
C ASN A 324 -1.21 -5.93 -18.22
N VAL A 325 -0.94 -5.17 -17.17
CA VAL A 325 0.42 -4.73 -16.82
C VAL A 325 0.91 -5.52 -15.61
N THR A 326 2.20 -5.83 -15.57
CA THR A 326 2.86 -6.37 -14.37
C THR A 326 4.17 -5.66 -14.10
N ILE A 327 4.58 -5.65 -12.84
CA ILE A 327 5.88 -5.11 -12.45
C ILE A 327 6.96 -6.13 -12.83
N SER A 328 8.00 -5.66 -13.54
CA SER A 328 9.13 -6.48 -13.96
C SER A 328 9.96 -6.93 -12.76
N GLY A 329 10.58 -8.09 -12.87
CA GLY A 329 11.53 -8.61 -11.87
C GLY A 329 12.79 -7.75 -11.70
N ASP A 330 13.09 -6.89 -12.67
CA ASP A 330 14.21 -5.93 -12.62
C ASP A 330 13.85 -4.64 -11.87
N SER A 331 12.69 -4.59 -11.21
CA SER A 331 12.25 -3.47 -10.37
C SER A 331 12.91 -3.54 -9.00
N GLU A 332 13.26 -2.38 -8.47
CA GLU A 332 14.05 -2.25 -7.25
C GLU A 332 13.31 -1.43 -6.20
N ILE A 333 13.54 -1.78 -4.94
CA ILE A 333 13.05 -1.02 -3.80
C ILE A 333 14.22 -0.68 -2.87
N ASN A 334 14.36 0.60 -2.55
CA ASN A 334 15.42 1.09 -1.69
C ASN A 334 14.80 1.89 -0.54
N VAL A 335 15.28 1.63 0.67
CA VAL A 335 14.86 2.38 1.86
C VAL A 335 15.92 3.43 2.17
N PHE A 336 15.44 4.65 2.40
CA PHE A 336 16.24 5.80 2.77
C PHE A 336 15.71 6.36 4.10
N GLU A 337 16.44 7.31 4.66
CA GLU A 337 15.97 8.05 5.82
C GLU A 337 14.61 8.71 5.52
N ARG A 338 13.60 8.32 6.30
CA ARG A 338 12.21 8.79 6.26
C ARG A 338 11.39 8.43 5.02
N HIS A 339 11.93 7.69 4.07
CA HIS A 339 11.17 7.32 2.87
C HIS A 339 11.66 6.06 2.18
N ILE A 340 10.81 5.52 1.32
CA ILE A 340 11.12 4.40 0.45
C ILE A 340 11.00 4.86 -1.01
N ARG A 341 11.92 4.38 -1.86
CA ARG A 341 11.91 4.61 -3.30
C ARG A 341 11.67 3.29 -4.03
N LEU A 342 10.66 3.26 -4.88
CA LEU A 342 10.36 2.17 -5.80
C LEU A 342 10.76 2.61 -7.21
N ASN A 343 11.72 1.90 -7.81
CA ASN A 343 12.11 2.06 -9.20
C ASN A 343 11.54 0.88 -9.98
N ALA A 344 10.49 1.07 -10.78
CA ALA A 344 9.79 -0.04 -11.41
C ALA A 344 9.74 0.05 -12.95
N ASP A 345 10.00 -1.08 -13.59
CA ASP A 345 9.69 -1.32 -15.00
C ASP A 345 8.40 -2.12 -15.11
N PHE A 346 7.67 -1.91 -16.21
CA PHE A 346 6.40 -2.58 -16.47
C PHE A 346 6.49 -3.49 -17.68
N GLU A 347 5.85 -4.64 -17.58
CA GLU A 347 5.70 -5.62 -18.65
C GLU A 347 4.22 -5.74 -19.02
N PHE A 348 3.92 -5.67 -20.32
CA PHE A 348 2.58 -5.93 -20.84
C PHE A 348 2.41 -7.42 -21.08
N LYS A 349 1.28 -7.97 -20.63
CA LYS A 349 0.89 -9.37 -20.82
C LYS A 349 0.16 -9.64 -22.13
#